data_AF-A0A227J073-F1
#
_entry.id   AF-A0A227J073-F1
#
_cell.length_a   1.000
_cell.length_b   1.000
_cell.length_c   1.000
_cell.angle_alpha   90.00
_cell.angle_beta   90.00
_cell.angle_gamma   90.00
#
_symmetry.space_group_name_H-M   'P 1'
#
loop_
_entity.id
_entity.type
_entity.pdbx_description
1 polymer ?
#
loop_
_entity_poly.entity_id
_entity_poly.type
_entity_poly.pdbx_seq_one_letter_code
_entity_poly.pdbx_strand_id
1 'polypeptide(L)'
;ICVALIVMLFFWVKEPEMRPLGAYDTEELIPVLDYLDQQKINYKLDGNTVSVESSEYNSIKLGMVRSGVNQATEAGDDILLQDMGFGVSQR
;
A
#
# COMPACT_ATOMS: atom_id res chain seq x y z
N ILE A 1 -39.02 17.00 3.37
CA ILE A 1 -38.06 17.42 4.41
C ILE A 1 -37.47 16.22 5.19
N CYS A 2 -38.27 15.21 5.57
CA CYS A 2 -37.77 14.06 6.38
C CYS A 2 -36.75 13.15 5.69
N VAL A 3 -36.88 12.87 4.38
CA VAL A 3 -35.95 11.98 3.66
C VAL A 3 -34.54 12.58 3.59
N ALA A 4 -34.42 13.90 3.39
CA ALA A 4 -33.14 14.60 3.36
C ALA A 4 -32.41 14.52 4.72
N LEU A 5 -33.16 14.60 5.83
CA LEU A 5 -32.60 14.45 7.18
C LEU A 5 -32.11 13.02 7.46
N ILE A 6 -32.80 12.01 6.93
CA ILE A 6 -32.39 10.61 7.08
C ILE A 6 -31.08 10.35 6.31
N VAL A 7 -30.97 10.82 5.07
CA VAL A 7 -29.75 10.65 4.27
C VAL A 7 -28.55 11.38 4.92
N MET A 8 -28.78 12.55 5.51
CA MET A 8 -27.76 13.31 6.23
C MET A 8 -27.26 12.56 7.49
N LEU A 9 -28.15 11.91 8.24
CA LEU A 9 -27.78 11.10 9.42
C LEU A 9 -26.94 9.87 9.04
N PHE A 10 -27.24 9.20 7.92
CA PHE A 10 -26.49 8.02 7.48
C PHE A 10 -25.05 8.33 7.02
N PHE A 11 -24.80 9.55 6.52
CA PHE A 11 -23.47 9.98 6.09
C PHE A 11 -22.54 10.32 7.26
N TRP A 12 -23.10 10.59 8.44
CA TRP A 12 -22.35 10.98 9.66
C TRP A 12 -21.91 9.80 10.54
N VAL A 13 -22.42 8.59 10.29
CA VAL A 13 -22.13 7.36 11.08
C VAL A 13 -20.94 6.55 10.52
N LYS A 14 -20.29 7.03 9.45
CA LYS A 14 -19.19 6.32 8.81
C LYS A 14 -17.87 6.80 9.41
N GLU A 15 -17.49 6.25 10.56
CA GLU A 15 -16.11 6.32 11.04
C GLU A 15 -15.31 5.19 10.38
N PRO A 16 -14.44 5.49 9.40
CA PRO A 16 -13.64 4.47 8.75
C PRO A 16 -12.60 3.93 9.75
N GLU A 17 -12.64 2.62 10.00
CA GLU A 17 -11.63 1.92 10.79
C GLU A 17 -10.29 2.06 10.06
N MET A 18 -9.27 2.61 10.72
CA MET A 18 -7.93 2.75 10.14
C MET A 18 -7.08 1.53 10.50
N ARG A 19 -6.45 0.91 9.50
CA ARG A 19 -5.53 -0.21 9.66
C ARG A 19 -4.14 0.17 9.12
N PRO A 20 -3.05 -0.14 9.86
CA PRO A 20 -1.69 0.09 9.36
C PRO A 20 -1.43 -0.75 8.11
N LEU A 21 -0.99 -0.10 7.03
CA LEU A 21 -0.41 -0.75 5.85
C LEU A 21 0.94 -1.39 6.18
N GLY A 22 1.73 -0.72 7.02
CA GLY A 22 3.07 -1.12 7.40
C GLY A 22 3.89 0.06 7.90
N ALA A 23 5.05 -0.25 8.47
CA ALA A 23 6.10 0.73 8.74
C ALA A 23 7.08 0.69 7.57
N TYR A 24 7.43 1.86 7.04
CA TYR A 24 8.33 2.02 5.90
C TYR A 24 9.54 2.85 6.30
N ASP A 25 10.72 2.48 5.82
CA ASP A 25 11.90 3.33 5.93
C ASP A 25 11.74 4.61 5.11
N THR A 26 12.55 5.62 5.40
CA THR A 26 12.44 6.96 4.79
C THR A 26 12.51 6.92 3.25
N GLU A 27 13.28 5.97 2.70
CA GLU A 27 13.50 5.79 1.27
C GLU A 27 12.27 5.18 0.57
N GLU A 28 11.56 4.29 1.24
CA GLU A 28 10.35 3.62 0.73
C GLU A 28 9.06 4.41 1.05
N LEU A 29 9.11 5.28 2.06
CA LEU A 29 7.96 6.08 2.47
C LEU A 29 7.52 7.04 1.36
N ILE A 30 8.47 7.70 0.69
CA ILE A 30 8.17 8.68 -0.38
C ILE A 30 7.33 8.08 -1.52
N PRO A 31 7.73 6.97 -2.17
CA PRO A 31 6.93 6.40 -3.26
C PRO A 31 5.58 5.86 -2.78
N VAL A 32 5.51 5.31 -1.55
CA VAL A 32 4.24 4.87 -0.95
C VAL A 32 3.28 6.04 -0.76
N LEU A 33 3.76 7.15 -0.21
CA LEU A 33 2.95 8.35 -0.02
C LEU A 33 2.51 8.95 -1.36
N ASP A 34 3.41 9.05 -2.34
CA ASP A 34 3.09 9.57 -3.68
C ASP A 34 2.00 8.72 -4.37
N TYR A 35 2.08 7.39 -4.27
CA TYR A 35 1.03 6.51 -4.78
C TYR A 35 -0.34 6.76 -4.12
N LEU A 36 -0.36 6.89 -2.79
CA LEU A 36 -1.57 7.13 -2.04
C LEU A 36 -2.18 8.50 -2.40
N ASP A 37 -1.34 9.53 -2.56
CA ASP A 37 -1.76 10.87 -2.97
C ASP A 37 -2.29 10.89 -4.42
N GLN A 38 -1.61 10.22 -5.36
CA GLN A 38 -2.07 10.11 -6.75
C GLN A 38 -3.45 9.44 -6.87
N GLN A 39 -3.69 8.42 -6.06
CA GLN A 39 -4.96 7.70 -5.99
C GLN A 39 -6.01 8.43 -5.13
N LYS A 40 -5.64 9.53 -4.46
CA LYS A 40 -6.47 10.27 -3.50
C LYS A 40 -7.02 9.37 -2.38
N ILE A 41 -6.19 8.43 -1.94
CA ILE A 41 -6.53 7.52 -0.84
C ILE A 41 -6.35 8.28 0.47
N ASN A 42 -7.32 8.14 1.37
CA ASN A 42 -7.23 8.72 2.69
C ASN A 42 -6.29 7.87 3.57
N TYR A 43 -5.21 8.48 4.06
CA TYR A 43 -4.21 7.81 4.89
C TYR A 43 -3.87 8.62 6.14
N LYS A 44 -3.40 7.93 7.17
CA LYS A 44 -2.81 8.51 8.39
C LYS A 44 -1.36 8.12 8.47
N LEU A 45 -0.49 9.11 8.66
CA LEU A 45 0.93 8.91 8.90
C LEU A 45 1.22 9.08 10.39
N ASP A 46 1.77 8.05 11.02
CA ASP A 46 2.25 8.05 12.40
C ASP A 46 3.76 7.70 12.41
N GLY A 47 4.60 8.74 12.42
CA GLY A 47 6.04 8.59 12.23
C GLY A 47 6.37 7.96 10.86
N ASN A 48 6.83 6.71 10.88
CA ASN A 48 7.15 5.90 9.69
C ASN A 48 6.04 4.91 9.31
N THR A 49 4.93 4.89 10.06
CA THR A 49 3.82 3.95 9.83
C THR A 49 2.70 4.63 9.07
N VAL A 50 2.30 4.05 7.94
CA VAL A 50 1.17 4.53 7.15
C VAL A 50 -0.04 3.64 7.43
N SER A 51 -1.18 4.24 7.74
CA SER A 51 -2.46 3.55 7.96
C SER A 51 -3.50 4.02 6.96
N VAL A 52 -4.36 3.12 6.49
CA VAL A 52 -5.44 3.41 5.54
C VAL A 52 -6.75 2.82 6.03
N GLU A 53 -7.86 3.15 5.37
CA GLU A 53 -9.16 2.59 5.69
C GLU A 53 -9.15 1.05 5.54
N SER A 54 -9.59 0.35 6.58
CA SER A 54 -9.61 -1.12 6.70
C SER A 54 -10.43 -1.77 5.57
N SER A 55 -11.47 -1.07 5.09
CA SER A 55 -12.28 -1.46 3.92
C SER A 55 -11.47 -1.49 2.62
N GLU A 56 -10.54 -0.55 2.44
CA GLU A 56 -9.76 -0.39 1.21
C GLU A 56 -8.38 -1.05 1.29
N TYR A 57 -7.93 -1.46 2.49
CA TYR A 57 -6.62 -2.04 2.75
C TYR A 57 -6.19 -3.08 1.70
N ASN A 58 -7.05 -4.06 1.38
CA ASN A 58 -6.70 -5.13 0.45
C ASN A 58 -6.57 -4.64 -1.00
N SER A 59 -7.46 -3.74 -1.41
CA SER A 59 -7.44 -3.09 -2.74
C SER A 59 -6.19 -2.24 -2.91
N ILE A 60 -5.85 -1.43 -1.91
CA ILE A 60 -4.68 -0.57 -1.88
C ILE A 60 -3.41 -1.42 -1.93
N LYS A 61 -3.30 -2.45 -1.08
CA LYS A 61 -2.16 -3.37 -1.05
C LYS A 61 -1.92 -4.02 -2.41
N LEU A 62 -2.98 -4.53 -3.04
CA LEU A 62 -2.89 -5.13 -4.37
C LEU A 62 -2.49 -4.11 -5.44
N GLY A 63 -3.01 -2.88 -5.35
CA GLY A 63 -2.66 -1.78 -6.24
C GLY A 63 -1.19 -1.37 -6.11
N MET A 64 -0.68 -1.23 -4.89
CA MET A 64 0.72 -0.90 -4.64
C MET A 64 1.69 -1.96 -5.15
N VAL A 65 1.36 -3.26 -5.00
CA VAL A 65 2.16 -4.37 -5.55
C VAL A 65 2.20 -4.29 -7.08
N ARG A 66 1.06 -4.01 -7.73
CA ARG A 66 0.98 -3.85 -9.19
C ARG A 66 1.77 -2.64 -9.69
N SER A 67 1.79 -1.56 -8.90
CA SER A 67 2.54 -0.34 -9.20
C SER A 67 4.03 -0.44 -8.83
N GLY A 68 4.46 -1.53 -8.20
CA GLY A 68 5.85 -1.71 -7.75
C GLY A 68 6.24 -0.82 -6.56
N VAL A 69 5.28 -0.16 -5.91
CA VAL A 69 5.49 0.82 -4.82
C VAL A 69 5.59 0.15 -3.44
N ASN A 70 5.16 -1.11 -3.35
CA ASN A 70 5.26 -1.93 -2.15
C ASN A 70 5.94 -3.26 -2.49
N GLN A 71 7.08 -3.19 -3.17
CA GLN A 71 7.99 -4.32 -3.17
C GLN A 71 8.54 -4.42 -1.74
N ALA A 72 7.85 -5.17 -0.88
CA ALA A 72 8.55 -5.81 0.22
C ALA A 72 9.85 -6.36 -0.37
N THR A 73 10.98 -6.05 0.25
CA THR A 73 12.36 -6.29 -0.20
C THR A 73 12.67 -7.74 -0.64
N GLU A 74 11.68 -8.64 -0.65
CA GLU A 74 11.77 -10.07 -0.94
C GLU A 74 11.72 -10.45 -2.44
N ALA A 75 11.66 -9.52 -3.39
CA ALA A 75 11.47 -9.87 -4.81
C ALA A 75 12.71 -9.79 -5.71
N GLY A 76 13.87 -9.32 -5.21
CA GLY A 76 15.03 -8.99 -6.05
C GLY A 76 16.27 -9.87 -5.88
N ASP A 77 16.59 -10.28 -4.64
CA ASP A 77 17.90 -10.88 -4.37
C ASP A 77 17.95 -12.40 -4.63
N ASP A 78 16.86 -13.16 -4.43
CA ASP A 78 16.89 -14.61 -4.60
C ASP A 78 16.83 -15.08 -6.07
N ILE A 79 16.21 -14.30 -6.98
CA ILE A 79 16.06 -14.70 -8.39
C ILE A 79 17.33 -14.44 -9.21
N LEU A 80 18.18 -13.49 -8.80
CA LEU A 80 19.43 -13.15 -9.50
C LEU A 80 20.67 -13.84 -8.91
N LEU A 81 20.58 -14.43 -7.72
CA LEU A 81 21.67 -15.23 -7.13
C LEU A 81 21.71 -16.68 -7.62
N GLN A 82 20.70 -17.15 -8.39
CA GLN A 82 20.61 -18.54 -8.83
C GLN A 82 21.01 -18.80 -10.29
N ASP A 83 21.40 -17.79 -11.08
CA ASP A 83 21.89 -18.02 -12.47
C ASP A 83 23.28 -17.45 -12.77
N MET A 84 24.13 -17.31 -11.75
CA MET A 84 25.59 -17.28 -11.94
C MET A 84 26.18 -18.71 -12.03
N GLY A 85 25.35 -19.68 -12.42
CA GLY A 85 25.65 -21.11 -12.40
C GLY A 85 25.58 -21.82 -13.76
N PHE A 86 25.47 -21.08 -14.87
CA PHE A 86 25.67 -21.68 -16.19
C PHE A 86 27.15 -22.02 -16.39
N GLY A 87 27.49 -23.24 -15.98
CA GLY A 87 28.82 -23.82 -16.08
C GLY A 87 29.33 -23.77 -17.52
N VAL A 88 30.38 -22.99 -17.71
CA VAL A 88 31.39 -23.20 -18.75
C VAL A 88 31.86 -24.66 -18.71
N SER A 89 31.36 -25.48 -19.64
CA SER A 89 32.07 -26.68 -20.07
C SER A 89 32.69 -26.39 -21.42
N GLN A 90 33.99 -26.09 -21.36
CA GLN A 90 34.88 -26.12 -22.51
C GLN A 90 34.99 -27.56 -23.03
N ARG A 91 34.54 -27.78 -24.28
CA ARG A 91 35.15 -28.58 -25.35
C ARG A 91 34.11 -29.18 -26.29
#